data_AF-A0A139D3A5-F1
#
_entry.id   AF-A0A139D3A5-F1
#
_cell.length_a   1.000
_cell.length_b   1.000
_cell.length_c   1.000
_cell.angle_alpha   90.00
_cell.angle_beta   90.00
_cell.angle_gamma   90.00
#
_symmetry.space_group_name_H-M   'P 1'
#
loop_
_entity.id
_entity.type
_entity.pdbx_description
1 polymer ?
#
loop_
_entity_poly.entity_id
_entity_poly.type
_entity_poly.pdbx_seq_one_letter_code
_entity_poly.pdbx_strand_id
1 'polypeptide(L)' 'MLISGGDNMAELNNKKDRVIQEYVPGKQVTLVHLIAHPSADIYKKIGLNEKHEALGILTITPSEQ' A
#
# COMPACT_ATOMS: atom_id res chain seq x y z
N MET A 1 -22.30 -52.69 -20.22
CA MET A 1 -21.33 -52.11 -19.26
C MET A 1 -21.02 -50.72 -19.75
N LEU A 2 -21.60 -49.70 -19.11
CA LEU A 2 -21.49 -48.31 -19.52
C LEU A 2 -20.11 -47.79 -19.08
N ILE A 3 -19.27 -47.37 -20.03
CA ILE A 3 -18.07 -46.60 -19.70
C ILE A 3 -18.42 -45.14 -19.97
N SER A 4 -18.64 -44.42 -18.87
CA SER A 4 -18.92 -42.99 -18.77
C SER A 4 -17.75 -42.17 -19.35
N GLY A 5 -17.91 -41.71 -20.59
CA GLY A 5 -16.99 -40.76 -21.24
C GLY A 5 -17.35 -39.30 -20.93
N GLY A 6 -17.30 -38.90 -19.67
CA GLY A 6 -17.76 -37.56 -19.26
C GLY A 6 -16.95 -36.96 -18.14
N ASP A 7 -15.66 -36.67 -18.35
CA ASP A 7 -14.82 -35.99 -17.35
C ASP A 7 -13.75 -35.05 -17.93
N ASN A 8 -13.89 -34.51 -19.15
CA ASN A 8 -12.82 -33.66 -19.74
C ASN A 8 -13.31 -32.38 -20.44
N MET A 9 -14.27 -31.65 -19.84
CA MET A 9 -14.69 -30.32 -20.34
C MET A 9 -14.51 -29.18 -19.33
N ALA A 10 -13.85 -29.42 -18.20
CA ALA A 10 -13.67 -28.41 -17.15
C ALA A 10 -12.31 -27.69 -17.16
N GLU A 11 -11.31 -28.17 -17.92
CA GLU A 11 -9.93 -27.68 -17.78
C GLU A 11 -9.45 -26.64 -18.82
N LEU A 12 -10.31 -26.15 -19.73
CA LEU A 12 -9.86 -25.12 -20.70
C LEU A 12 -9.93 -23.67 -20.19
N ASN A 13 -10.61 -23.40 -19.07
CA ASN A 13 -10.90 -22.03 -18.61
C ASN A 13 -10.12 -21.55 -17.39
N ASN A 14 -9.10 -22.30 -16.94
CA ASN A 14 -8.25 -21.93 -15.80
C ASN A 14 -6.92 -21.27 -16.23
N LYS A 15 -6.89 -20.67 -17.42
CA LYS A 15 -5.75 -19.87 -17.86
C LYS A 15 -5.91 -18.45 -17.30
N LYS A 16 -5.09 -18.09 -16.31
CA LYS A 16 -5.01 -16.71 -15.83
C LYS A 16 -4.55 -15.80 -16.98
N ASP A 17 -5.29 -14.72 -17.19
CA ASP A 17 -4.86 -13.66 -18.10
C ASP A 17 -3.52 -13.09 -17.65
N ARG A 18 -2.59 -12.92 -18.59
CA ARG A 18 -1.26 -12.39 -18.34
C ARG A 18 -1.20 -10.94 -18.80
N VAL A 19 -0.80 -10.05 -17.91
CA VAL A 19 -0.60 -8.63 -18.20
C VAL A 19 0.81 -8.24 -17.76
N ILE A 20 1.50 -7.46 -18.60
CA ILE A 20 2.76 -6.81 -18.24
C ILE A 20 2.41 -5.45 -17.63
N GLN A 21 2.90 -5.19 -16.41
CA GLN A 21 2.66 -3.93 -15.70
C GLN A 21 4.00 -3.35 -15.26
N GLU A 22 4.32 -2.18 -15.80
CA GLU A 22 5.45 -1.39 -15.34
C GLU A 22 4.97 -0.44 -14.25
N TYR A 23 5.55 -0.56 -13.06
CA TYR A 23 5.22 0.32 -11.95
C TYR A 23 5.97 1.65 -12.09
N VAL A 24 5.22 2.75 -12.03
CA VAL A 24 5.77 4.11 -11.96
C VAL A 24 5.10 4.84 -10.80
N PRO A 25 5.86 5.49 -9.89
CA PRO A 25 5.26 6.26 -8.82
C PRO A 25 4.49 7.47 -9.39
N GLY A 26 3.23 7.62 -9.00
CA GLY A 26 2.43 8.80 -9.32
C GLY A 26 2.87 10.04 -8.54
N LYS A 27 2.35 11.21 -8.91
CA LYS A 27 2.55 12.47 -8.17
C LYS A 27 1.34 12.74 -7.27
N GLN A 28 1.48 12.54 -5.97
CA GLN A 28 0.38 12.60 -5.02
C GLN A 28 0.86 13.06 -3.64
N VAL A 29 -0.01 13.82 -2.96
CA VAL A 29 0.06 14.01 -1.52
C VAL A 29 -1.09 13.23 -0.90
N THR A 30 -0.77 12.17 -0.17
CA THR A 30 -1.75 11.22 0.38
C THR A 30 -2.23 11.63 1.77
N LEU A 31 -1.38 12.30 2.55
CA LEU A 31 -1.70 12.77 3.89
C LEU A 31 -1.05 14.13 4.13
N VAL A 32 -1.83 15.04 4.75
CA VAL A 32 -1.33 16.27 5.39
C VAL A 32 -2.08 16.42 6.70
N HIS A 33 -1.39 16.22 7.81
CA HIS A 33 -2.01 16.23 9.14
C HIS A 33 -1.15 17.03 10.13
N LEU A 34 -1.81 17.80 10.99
CA LEU A 34 -1.18 18.56 12.06
C LEU A 34 -1.72 18.09 13.42
N ILE A 35 -0.82 17.74 14.32
CA ILE A 35 -1.12 17.41 15.71
C ILE A 35 -0.64 18.59 16.55
N ALA A 36 -1.59 19.36 17.11
CA ALA A 36 -1.27 20.59 17.83
C ALA A 36 -0.63 20.36 19.21
N HIS A 37 -0.90 19.23 19.87
CA HIS A 37 -0.30 18.86 21.16
C HIS A 37 -0.01 17.35 21.21
N PRO A 38 1.08 16.88 20.58
CA PRO A 38 1.46 15.47 20.61
C PRO A 38 1.84 14.99 22.01
N SER A 39 1.55 13.72 22.30
CA SER A 39 1.98 13.10 23.56
C SER A 39 3.51 13.01 23.63
N ALA A 40 4.06 13.23 24.83
CA ALA A 40 5.50 13.32 25.05
C ALA A 40 6.28 12.05 24.64
N ASP A 41 5.64 10.88 24.71
CA ASP A 41 6.25 9.60 24.30
C ASP A 41 6.43 9.48 22.77
N ILE A 42 5.63 10.21 21.99
CA ILE A 42 5.70 10.19 20.53
C ILE A 42 7.03 10.75 20.04
N TYR A 43 7.50 11.88 20.59
CA TYR A 43 8.77 12.50 20.19
C TYR A 43 9.95 11.53 20.27
N LYS A 44 10.05 10.77 21.38
CA LYS A 44 11.09 9.77 21.55
C LYS A 44 10.99 8.63 20.54
N LYS A 45 9.77 8.19 20.21
CA LYS A 45 9.53 7.10 19.25
C LYS A 45 9.88 7.49 17.81
N ILE A 46 9.76 8.77 17.45
CA ILE A 46 10.09 9.28 16.11
C ILE A 46 11.50 9.87 16.03
N GLY A 47 12.32 9.72 17.08
CA GLY A 47 13.72 10.14 17.09
C GLY A 47 13.95 11.64 17.33
N LEU A 48 12.95 12.35 17.88
CA LEU A 48 13.09 13.75 18.25
C LEU A 48 13.55 13.87 19.72
N ASN A 49 14.54 14.73 19.94
CA ASN A 49 15.17 14.93 21.25
C ASN A 49 14.52 16.03 22.09
N GLU A 50 13.65 16.86 21.49
CA GLU A 50 13.00 18.00 22.13
C GLU A 50 11.48 17.86 22.11
N LYS A 51 10.83 18.44 23.11
CA LYS A 51 9.37 18.62 23.11
C LYS A 51 9.05 19.81 22.23
N HIS A 52 8.55 19.56 21.03
CA HIS A 52 8.00 20.60 20.17
C HIS A 52 6.53 20.87 20.52
N GLU A 53 6.00 22.04 20.19
CA GLU A 53 4.59 22.34 20.47
C GLU A 53 3.65 21.52 19.57
N ALA A 54 3.93 21.44 18.27
CA ALA A 54 3.10 20.74 17.29
C ALA A 54 3.91 19.81 16.36
N LEU A 55 3.24 18.83 15.74
CA LEU A 55 3.82 17.87 14.79
C LEU A 55 3.05 17.86 13.47
N GLY A 56 3.75 18.10 12.35
CA GLY A 56 3.23 17.93 11.00
C GLY A 56 3.61 16.57 10.41
N ILE A 57 2.65 15.87 9.81
CA ILE A 57 2.85 14.57 9.16
C ILE A 57 2.41 14.68 7.71
N LEU A 58 3.31 14.34 6.79
CA LEU A 58 3.05 14.33 5.35
C LEU A 58 3.39 12.95 4.76
N THR A 59 2.59 12.52 3.81
CA THR A 59 2.87 11.34 2.97
C THR A 59 2.80 11.78 1.52
N ILE A 60 3.93 11.72 0.82
CA ILE A 60 4.09 12.22 -0.55
C ILE A 60 4.61 11.07 -1.42
N THR A 61 4.16 11.03 -2.68
CA THR A 61 4.66 10.15 -3.73
C THR A 61 4.92 11.00 -4.98
N PRO A 62 6.02 10.82 -5.72
CA PRO A 62 7.19 10.01 -5.34
C PRO A 62 7.84 10.54 -4.05
N SER A 63 8.65 9.69 -3.40
CA SER A 63 9.32 10.05 -2.14
C SER A 63 10.39 11.12 -2.31
N GLU A 64 10.84 11.36 -3.54
CA GLU A 64 11.85 12.35 -3.89
C GLU A 64 11.22 13.63 -4.44
N GLN A 65 11.70 14.76 -3.90
CA GLN A 65 11.77 16.09 -4.49
C GLN A 65 13.24 16.44 -4.67
#